data_AF-D8FDK3-F1
#
_entry.id   AF-D8FDK3-F1
#
_cell.length_a   1.000
_cell.length_b   1.000
_cell.length_c   1.000
_cell.angle_alpha   90.00
_cell.angle_beta   90.00
_cell.angle_gamma   90.00
#
_symmetry.space_group_name_H-M   'P 1'
#
loop_
_entity.id
_entity.type
_entity.pdbx_description
1 polymer ?
#
loop_
_entity_poly.entity_id
_entity_poly.type
_entity_poly.pdbx_seq_one_letter_code
_entity_poly.pdbx_strand_id
1 'polypeptide(L)'
;MTFCCFKQCLKLRETPLRNLQGSYNISQCPHILNRTGFAKHMSIKEYPRLINEIPRGTKRYDTIKKLRSAAERANSTIKEDIKILEKPRVLSGFRSNILGQMAAITLLLKRALSFIVKITTQFRKGLHLRPPPIPKSIQNIIQLE
;
A
#
# COMPACT_ATOMS: atom_id res chain seq x y z
N MET A 1 -30.98 7.96 10.33
CA MET A 1 -31.13 7.47 8.95
C MET A 1 -31.10 8.69 8.03
N THR A 2 -29.96 8.99 7.39
CA THR A 2 -29.85 10.08 6.41
C THR A 2 -30.37 9.61 5.06
N PHE A 3 -31.40 10.27 4.53
CA PHE A 3 -31.94 9.99 3.21
C PHE A 3 -30.88 10.28 2.13
N CYS A 4 -30.54 9.26 1.33
CA CYS A 4 -29.65 9.40 0.18
C CYS A 4 -30.49 9.30 -1.10
N CYS A 5 -30.51 10.37 -1.91
CA CYS A 5 -31.33 10.44 -3.13
C CYS A 5 -30.87 9.46 -4.24
N PHE A 6 -29.61 9.02 -4.21
CA PHE A 6 -28.99 8.07 -5.16
C PHE A 6 -29.11 8.38 -6.67
N LYS A 7 -29.69 9.52 -7.05
CA LYS A 7 -30.01 9.93 -8.43
C LYS A 7 -30.62 8.82 -9.29
N GLN A 8 -31.46 7.98 -8.69
CA GLN A 8 -32.14 6.89 -9.41
C GLN A 8 -33.03 7.43 -10.53
N CYS A 9 -33.51 8.67 -10.40
CA CYS A 9 -34.24 9.43 -11.44
C CYS A 9 -33.54 9.45 -12.81
N LEU A 10 -32.20 9.41 -12.87
CA LEU A 10 -31.46 9.42 -14.14
C LEU A 10 -31.48 8.07 -14.87
N LYS A 11 -31.77 6.96 -14.17
CA LYS A 11 -31.80 5.60 -14.75
C LYS A 11 -33.22 5.06 -14.94
N LEU A 12 -34.24 5.77 -14.45
CA LEU A 12 -35.64 5.34 -14.50
C LEU A 12 -36.19 5.47 -15.92
N ARG A 13 -36.98 4.48 -16.35
CA ARG A 13 -37.75 4.52 -17.60
C ARG A 13 -38.96 5.45 -17.44
N GLU A 14 -39.60 5.82 -18.55
CA GLU A 14 -40.68 6.81 -18.57
C GLU A 14 -41.83 6.52 -17.60
N THR A 15 -42.27 5.26 -17.49
CA THR A 15 -43.40 4.87 -16.64
C THR A 15 -43.12 5.08 -15.14
N PRO A 16 -42.01 4.57 -14.57
CA PRO A 16 -41.60 4.92 -13.21
C PRO A 16 -41.38 6.42 -12.98
N LEU A 17 -40.90 7.15 -13.98
CA LEU A 17 -40.60 8.57 -13.86
C LEU A 17 -41.89 9.39 -13.69
N ARG A 18 -42.95 9.06 -14.45
CA ARG A 18 -44.28 9.66 -14.30
C ARG A 18 -44.89 9.40 -12.92
N ASN A 19 -44.77 8.16 -12.42
CA ASN A 19 -45.23 7.82 -11.07
C ASN A 19 -44.49 8.62 -9.99
N LEU A 20 -43.16 8.74 -10.13
CA LEU A 20 -42.33 9.48 -9.18
C LEU A 20 -42.63 10.98 -9.21
N GLN A 21 -42.94 11.54 -10.38
CA GLN A 21 -43.35 12.94 -10.54
C GLN A 21 -44.72 13.22 -9.89
N GLY A 22 -45.63 12.23 -9.86
CA GLY A 22 -46.90 12.33 -9.15
C GLY A 22 -46.76 12.37 -7.63
N SER A 23 -45.72 11.73 -7.07
CA SER A 23 -45.47 11.70 -5.63
C SER A 23 -44.49 12.78 -5.16
N TYR A 24 -43.57 13.23 -6.01
CA TYR A 24 -42.51 14.18 -5.67
C TYR A 24 -42.25 15.15 -6.83
N ASN A 25 -42.12 16.44 -6.51
CA ASN A 25 -41.79 17.44 -7.52
C ASN A 25 -40.28 17.38 -7.89
N ILE A 26 -39.97 16.62 -8.94
CA ILE A 26 -38.60 16.42 -9.44
C ILE A 26 -37.94 17.76 -9.83
N SER A 27 -38.72 18.72 -10.36
CA SER A 27 -38.20 20.02 -10.82
C SER A 27 -37.63 20.89 -9.69
N GLN A 28 -38.10 20.68 -8.46
CA GLN A 28 -37.66 21.41 -7.27
C GLN A 28 -36.55 20.68 -6.51
N CYS A 29 -36.03 19.55 -7.02
CA CYS A 29 -35.01 18.80 -6.32
C CYS A 29 -33.69 19.58 -6.28
N PRO A 30 -33.18 19.97 -5.09
CA PRO A 30 -31.95 20.76 -4.98
C PRO A 30 -30.71 19.98 -5.45
N HIS A 31 -30.79 18.66 -5.52
CA HIS A 31 -29.69 17.78 -5.92
C HIS A 31 -29.69 17.45 -7.41
N ILE A 32 -30.70 17.88 -8.20
CA ILE A 32 -30.80 17.50 -9.61
C ILE A 32 -29.63 18.05 -10.44
N LEU A 33 -29.21 19.28 -10.15
CA LEU A 33 -28.11 19.97 -10.84
C LEU A 33 -26.72 19.52 -10.38
N ASN A 34 -26.59 18.95 -9.18
CA ASN A 34 -25.29 18.56 -8.62
C ASN A 34 -24.66 17.40 -9.40
N ARG A 35 -23.60 17.66 -10.15
CA ARG A 35 -22.88 16.61 -10.90
C ARG A 35 -22.02 15.70 -10.01
N THR A 36 -21.64 16.17 -8.82
CA THR A 36 -20.76 15.48 -7.87
C THR A 36 -21.38 15.45 -6.46
N GLY A 37 -20.86 14.57 -5.58
CA GLY A 37 -21.20 14.60 -4.15
C GLY A 37 -22.47 13.84 -3.71
N PHE A 38 -23.04 12.97 -4.54
CA PHE A 38 -24.15 12.10 -4.14
C PHE A 38 -23.68 10.66 -3.96
N ALA A 39 -24.22 9.97 -2.94
CA ALA A 39 -24.04 8.52 -2.81
C ALA A 39 -24.73 7.84 -4.01
N LYS A 40 -24.12 6.82 -4.61
CA LYS A 40 -24.69 6.06 -5.74
C LYS A 40 -24.49 4.57 -5.49
N HIS A 41 -25.52 3.76 -5.67
CA HIS A 41 -25.36 2.31 -5.76
C HIS A 41 -24.63 1.96 -7.06
N MET A 42 -23.43 1.41 -6.94
CA MET A 42 -22.61 0.95 -8.05
C MET A 42 -22.56 -0.58 -8.02
N SER A 43 -22.92 -1.21 -9.14
CA SER A 43 -22.75 -2.65 -9.27
C SER A 43 -21.28 -2.99 -9.55
N ILE A 44 -20.83 -4.14 -9.05
CA ILE A 44 -19.45 -4.64 -9.23
C ILE A 44 -19.09 -4.73 -10.74
N LYS A 45 -20.08 -5.09 -11.57
CA LYS A 45 -19.95 -5.20 -13.02
C LYS A 45 -19.66 -3.86 -13.69
N GLU A 46 -20.26 -2.77 -13.21
CA GLU A 46 -20.10 -1.43 -13.80
C GLU A 46 -18.77 -0.77 -13.39
N TYR A 47 -18.27 -1.03 -12.18
CA TYR A 47 -17.09 -0.32 -11.64
C TYR A 47 -16.15 -1.25 -10.83
N PRO A 48 -15.48 -2.22 -11.48
CA PRO A 48 -14.64 -3.21 -10.79
C PRO A 48 -13.43 -2.60 -10.09
N ARG A 49 -12.95 -1.42 -10.55
CA ARG A 49 -11.76 -0.73 -10.01
C ARG A 49 -11.98 -0.05 -8.65
N LEU A 50 -13.23 0.06 -8.19
CA LEU A 50 -13.59 0.77 -6.95
C LEU A 50 -13.72 -0.14 -5.73
N ILE A 51 -13.58 -1.45 -5.91
CA ILE A 51 -13.53 -2.43 -4.83
C ILE A 51 -12.12 -3.00 -4.81
N ASN A 52 -11.47 -3.03 -3.65
CA ASN A 52 -10.24 -3.79 -3.51
C ASN A 52 -10.52 -5.22 -3.97
N GLU A 53 -9.79 -5.73 -4.97
CA GLU A 53 -9.91 -7.12 -5.45
C GLU A 53 -9.86 -8.14 -4.30
N ILE A 54 -9.25 -7.75 -3.18
CA ILE A 54 -9.07 -8.55 -1.99
C ILE A 54 -9.85 -7.90 -0.84
N PRO A 55 -10.94 -8.52 -0.37
CA PRO A 55 -11.75 -8.00 0.74
C PRO A 55 -10.93 -7.88 2.02
N ARG A 56 -11.17 -6.81 2.79
CA ARG A 56 -10.53 -6.61 4.11
C ARG A 56 -10.99 -7.70 5.09
N GLY A 57 -10.12 -8.07 6.03
CA GLY A 57 -10.41 -9.13 7.02
C GLY A 57 -10.29 -10.56 6.49
N THR A 58 -9.93 -10.73 5.21
CA THR A 58 -9.56 -12.04 4.67
C THR A 58 -8.11 -12.37 5.00
N LYS A 59 -7.78 -13.66 5.14
CA LYS A 59 -6.40 -14.13 5.34
C LYS A 59 -5.46 -13.59 4.25
N ARG A 60 -5.94 -13.51 3.00
CA ARG A 60 -5.20 -12.98 1.85
C ARG A 60 -4.91 -11.47 1.99
N TYR A 61 -5.83 -10.69 2.55
CA TYR A 61 -5.58 -9.28 2.84
C TYR A 61 -4.51 -9.12 3.92
N ASP A 62 -4.59 -9.92 4.99
CA ASP A 62 -3.65 -9.82 6.11
C ASP A 62 -2.22 -10.19 5.70
N THR A 63 -2.04 -11.20 4.84
CA THR A 63 -0.72 -11.55 4.30
C THR A 63 -0.12 -10.39 3.49
N ILE A 64 -0.89 -9.79 2.58
CA ILE A 64 -0.44 -8.65 1.78
C ILE A 64 -0.15 -7.44 2.67
N LYS A 65 -1.01 -7.16 3.66
CA LYS A 65 -0.82 -6.07 4.60
C LYS A 65 0.48 -6.22 5.40
N LYS A 66 0.81 -7.43 5.85
CA LYS A 66 2.08 -7.74 6.55
C LYS A 66 3.29 -7.50 5.65
N LEU A 67 3.22 -7.88 4.38
CA LEU A 67 4.32 -7.72 3.42
C LEU A 67 4.52 -6.26 2.95
N ARG A 68 3.48 -5.43 3.03
CA ARG A 68 3.48 -4.06 2.49
C ARG A 68 4.63 -3.20 2.99
N SER A 69 4.85 -3.13 4.30
CA SER A 69 5.89 -2.25 4.87
C SER A 69 7.30 -2.63 4.40
N ALA A 70 7.59 -3.93 4.27
CA ALA A 70 8.87 -4.38 3.75
C ALA A 70 9.03 -4.04 2.26
N ALA A 71 7.96 -4.23 1.48
CA ALA A 71 7.93 -3.89 0.06
C ALA A 71 8.10 -2.37 -0.19
N GLU A 72 7.43 -1.52 0.58
CA GLU A 72 7.55 -0.06 0.49
C GLU A 72 8.97 0.42 0.77
N ARG A 73 9.60 -0.10 1.85
CA ARG A 73 11.01 0.22 2.16
C ARG A 73 11.95 -0.23 1.06
N ALA A 74 11.78 -1.44 0.53
CA ALA A 74 12.58 -1.93 -0.59
C ALA A 74 12.41 -1.06 -1.84
N ASN A 75 11.18 -0.66 -2.15
CA ASN A 75 10.88 0.23 -3.27
C ASN A 75 11.52 1.61 -3.13
N SER A 76 11.51 2.21 -1.94
CA SER A 76 12.21 3.48 -1.66
C SER A 76 13.69 3.33 -1.96
N THR A 77 14.35 2.33 -1.37
CA THR A 77 15.79 2.09 -1.58
C THR A 77 16.13 1.88 -3.05
N ILE A 78 15.33 1.10 -3.78
CA ILE A 78 15.60 0.82 -5.20
C ILE A 78 15.45 2.08 -6.07
N LYS A 79 14.50 2.96 -5.75
CA LYS A 79 14.24 4.19 -6.52
C LYS A 79 15.18 5.33 -6.16
N GLU A 80 15.42 5.54 -4.88
CA GLU A 80 16.12 6.73 -4.36
C GLU A 80 17.61 6.47 -4.16
N ASP A 81 17.97 5.35 -3.51
CA ASP A 81 19.37 5.07 -3.15
C ASP A 81 20.14 4.37 -4.27
N ILE A 82 19.53 3.40 -4.94
CA ILE A 82 20.19 2.60 -6.01
C ILE A 82 19.85 3.13 -7.40
N LYS A 83 18.71 3.82 -7.54
CA LYS A 83 18.24 4.45 -8.80
C LYS A 83 18.05 3.50 -9.99
N ILE A 84 17.93 2.19 -9.74
CA ILE A 84 17.70 1.18 -10.81
C ILE A 84 16.32 1.36 -11.46
N LEU A 85 15.35 1.81 -10.67
CA LEU A 85 13.99 2.08 -11.12
C LEU A 85 13.70 3.59 -11.22
N GLU A 86 14.72 4.41 -11.47
CA GLU A 86 14.52 5.84 -11.74
C GLU A 86 13.94 5.99 -13.17
N LYS A 87 12.60 6.06 -13.25
CA LYS A 87 11.81 6.22 -14.49
C LYS A 87 11.94 5.07 -15.51
N PRO A 88 11.53 3.83 -15.17
CA PRO A 88 11.59 2.71 -16.10
C PRO A 88 10.62 2.92 -17.27
N ARG A 89 11.13 2.96 -18.50
CA ARG A 89 10.31 2.97 -19.72
C ARG A 89 9.93 1.55 -20.11
N VAL A 90 8.97 0.96 -19.39
CA VAL A 90 8.49 -0.40 -19.67
C VAL A 90 7.00 -0.39 -19.98
N LEU A 91 6.64 -0.84 -21.20
CA LEU A 91 5.26 -0.80 -21.72
C LEU A 91 4.53 -2.16 -21.66
N SER A 92 5.02 -3.13 -20.87
CA SER A 92 4.31 -4.41 -20.68
C SER A 92 4.54 -5.03 -19.31
N GLY A 93 3.52 -5.73 -18.79
CA GLY A 93 3.56 -6.37 -17.47
C GLY A 93 4.66 -7.43 -17.35
N PHE A 94 4.88 -8.23 -18.39
CA PHE A 94 5.94 -9.23 -18.42
C PHE A 94 7.33 -8.62 -18.29
N ARG A 95 7.64 -7.59 -19.08
CA ARG A 95 8.92 -6.87 -19.00
C ARG A 95 9.07 -6.13 -17.67
N SER A 96 7.97 -5.61 -17.12
CA SER A 96 7.98 -4.97 -15.80
C SER A 96 8.29 -5.96 -14.69
N ASN A 97 7.84 -7.21 -14.82
CA ASN A 97 8.12 -8.25 -13.85
C ASN A 97 9.60 -8.65 -13.87
N ILE A 98 10.18 -8.85 -15.05
CA ILE A 98 11.62 -9.12 -15.21
C ILE A 98 12.43 -7.99 -14.59
N LEU A 99 12.09 -6.73 -14.88
CA LEU A 99 12.78 -5.59 -14.31
C LEU A 99 12.66 -5.55 -12.78
N GLY A 100 11.48 -5.88 -12.23
CA GLY A 100 11.28 -6.00 -10.79
C GLY A 100 12.16 -7.08 -10.16
N GLN A 101 12.30 -8.24 -10.80
CA GLN A 101 13.19 -9.31 -10.33
C GLN A 101 14.66 -8.89 -10.35
N MET A 102 15.11 -8.26 -11.43
CA MET A 102 16.48 -7.73 -11.53
C MET A 102 16.77 -6.68 -10.46
N ALA A 103 15.80 -5.79 -10.19
CA ALA A 103 15.90 -4.79 -9.13
C ALA A 103 15.97 -5.42 -7.72
N ALA A 104 15.25 -6.52 -7.49
CA ALA A 104 15.31 -7.26 -6.24
C ALA A 104 16.67 -7.95 -6.04
N ILE A 105 17.20 -8.63 -7.07
CA ILE A 105 18.50 -9.31 -7.03
C ILE A 105 19.62 -8.30 -6.72
N THR A 106 19.63 -7.17 -7.43
CA THR A 106 20.61 -6.10 -7.23
C THR A 106 20.53 -5.47 -5.84
N LEU A 107 19.31 -5.26 -5.30
CA LEU A 107 19.12 -4.81 -3.91
C LEU A 107 19.72 -5.78 -2.90
N LEU A 108 19.49 -7.09 -3.08
CA LEU A 108 20.02 -8.13 -2.19
C LEU A 108 21.55 -8.17 -2.25
N LEU A 109 22.14 -8.13 -3.44
CA LEU A 109 23.59 -8.08 -3.62
C LEU A 109 24.21 -6.84 -2.97
N LYS A 110 23.63 -5.65 -3.19
CA LYS A 110 24.08 -4.42 -2.53
C LYS A 110 24.06 -4.57 -1.01
N ARG A 111 22.98 -5.12 -0.44
CA ARG A 111 22.83 -5.29 1.01
C ARG A 111 23.84 -6.28 1.57
N ALA A 112 24.03 -7.43 0.92
CA ALA A 112 25.01 -8.44 1.34
C ALA A 112 26.44 -7.88 1.31
N LEU A 113 26.84 -7.24 0.21
CA LEU A 113 28.17 -6.66 0.09
C LEU A 113 28.37 -5.49 1.08
N SER A 114 27.37 -4.62 1.23
CA SER A 114 27.44 -3.53 2.21
C SER A 114 27.56 -4.06 3.65
N PHE A 115 26.90 -5.17 3.96
CA PHE A 115 27.04 -5.83 5.25
C PHE A 115 28.46 -6.36 5.46
N ILE A 116 29.02 -7.07 4.48
CA ILE A 116 30.40 -7.59 4.54
C ILE A 116 31.39 -6.43 4.74
N VAL A 117 31.27 -5.36 3.95
CA VAL A 117 32.14 -4.16 4.06
C VAL A 117 31.99 -3.51 5.43
N LYS A 118 30.77 -3.38 5.96
CA LYS A 118 30.55 -2.83 7.30
C LYS A 118 31.22 -3.67 8.37
N ILE A 119 31.01 -4.99 8.36
CA ILE A 119 31.57 -5.91 9.35
C ILE A 119 33.10 -5.93 9.27
N THR A 120 33.68 -6.08 8.08
CA THR A 120 35.14 -6.04 7.88
C THR A 120 35.75 -4.71 8.31
N THR A 121 35.08 -3.59 8.05
CA THR A 121 35.52 -2.26 8.53
C THR A 121 35.45 -2.16 10.05
N GLN A 122 34.41 -2.70 10.70
CA GLN A 122 34.31 -2.75 12.16
C GLN A 122 35.41 -3.61 12.79
N PHE A 123 35.71 -4.77 12.21
CA PHE A 123 36.84 -5.59 12.63
C PHE A 123 38.18 -4.87 12.44
N ARG A 124 38.39 -4.20 11.30
CA ARG A 124 39.62 -3.42 11.03
C ARG A 124 39.80 -2.23 11.97
N LYS A 125 38.72 -1.57 12.37
CA LYS A 125 38.76 -0.43 13.31
C LYS A 125 39.05 -0.85 14.76
N GLY A 126 39.29 -2.14 14.99
CA GLY A 126 39.42 -2.68 16.34
C GLY A 126 38.03 -2.79 16.93
N LEU A 127 37.57 -4.03 17.09
CA LEU A 127 36.29 -4.34 17.67
C LEU A 127 36.24 -3.78 19.12
N HIS A 128 35.80 -2.53 19.31
CA HIS A 128 35.24 -2.10 20.59
C HIS A 128 33.89 -2.81 20.74
N LEU A 129 33.91 -4.13 20.97
CA LEU A 129 32.81 -4.78 21.67
C LEU A 129 32.74 -4.06 23.02
N ARG A 130 31.88 -3.05 23.12
CA ARG A 130 31.41 -2.66 24.45
C ARG A 130 30.73 -3.93 24.96
N PRO A 131 31.22 -4.57 26.03
CA PRO A 131 30.50 -5.68 26.60
C PRO A 131 29.06 -5.22 26.85
N PRO A 132 28.05 -6.09 26.64
CA PRO A 132 26.69 -5.74 27.02
C PRO A 132 26.70 -5.21 28.45
N PRO A 133 25.93 -4.17 28.78
CA PRO A 133 25.94 -3.59 30.12
C PRO A 133 25.65 -4.70 31.12
N ILE A 134 26.67 -5.09 31.88
CA ILE A 134 26.56 -6.16 32.87
C ILE A 134 25.65 -5.63 33.97
N PRO A 135 24.58 -6.35 34.34
CA PRO A 135 23.77 -5.96 35.49
C PRO A 135 24.66 -5.86 36.73
N LYS A 136 24.51 -4.79 37.53
CA LYS A 136 25.31 -4.56 38.75
C LYS A 136 25.33 -5.77 39.70
N SER A 137 24.29 -6.60 39.66
CA SER A 137 24.18 -7.84 40.43
C SER A 137 25.20 -8.92 40.06
N ILE A 138 25.72 -8.94 38.83
CA ILE A 138 26.64 -9.97 38.31
C ILE A 138 28.08 -9.44 38.25
N GLN A 139 28.27 -8.12 38.34
CA GLN A 139 29.56 -7.46 38.17
C GLN A 139 30.63 -7.91 39.20
N ASN A 140 30.21 -8.22 40.42
CA ASN A 140 31.10 -8.67 41.50
C ASN A 140 31.50 -10.15 41.40
N ILE A 141 30.82 -10.95 40.57
CA ILE A 141 31.07 -12.40 40.45
C ILE A 141 32.24 -12.67 39.49
N ILE A 142 32.53 -11.74 38.58
CA ILE A 142 33.49 -11.92 37.48
C ILE A 142 34.92 -11.46 37.86
N GLN A 143 35.10 -10.70 38.96
CA GLN A 143 36.41 -10.12 39.35
C GLN A 143 37.30 -11.04 40.23
N LEU A 144 37.12 -12.36 40.17
CA LEU A 144 38.02 -13.31 40.84
C LEU A 144 38.88 -14.02 39.79
N GLU A 145 39.88 -13.31 39.26
CA GLU A 145 41.15 -13.82 38.71
C GLU A 145 42.06 -12.66 38.28
#